data_AF-A0AAJ7C6X4-F1
#
_entry.id   AF-A0AAJ7C6X4-F1
#
_cell.length_a   1.000
_cell.length_b   1.000
_cell.length_c   1.000
_cell.angle_alpha   90.00
_cell.angle_beta   90.00
_cell.angle_gamma   90.00
#
_symmetry.space_group_name_H-M   'P 1'
#
loop_
_entity.id
_entity.type
_entity.pdbx_description
1 polymer ?
#
loop_
_entity_poly.entity_id
_entity_poly.type
_entity_poly.pdbx_seq_one_letter_code
_entity_poly.pdbx_strand_id
1 'polypeptide(L)'
;MNFLQVDLFDVKLKVGNNVVERSSKDSVYVVPDETSSHMYMEKIKKSMKSGEPFTYEKRSSGFPERLFLPKGTKSGMPMQMFVYVSQYEGTPAWTYESPVWGTMFDDGKPMGFPLDRPVYGFNFTVPNMYFKDVTIYHKEIEELNLTI
;
A
#
# COMPACT_ATOMS: atom_id res chain seq x y z
N MET A 1 -15.84 12.88 5.36
CA MET A 1 -15.20 11.55 5.41
C MET A 1 -13.72 11.80 5.65
N ASN A 2 -13.12 11.24 6.70
CA ASN A 2 -11.75 11.57 7.13
C ASN A 2 -10.85 10.32 7.14
N PHE A 3 -10.96 9.46 6.13
CA PHE A 3 -10.16 8.25 5.96
C PHE A 3 -9.41 8.27 4.63
N LEU A 4 -8.18 7.77 4.64
CA LEU A 4 -7.37 7.52 3.44
C LEU A 4 -7.23 6.01 3.28
N GLN A 5 -7.50 5.48 2.09
CA GLN A 5 -7.28 4.07 1.80
C GLN A 5 -5.79 3.80 1.65
N VAL A 6 -5.26 2.90 2.49
CA VAL A 6 -3.82 2.62 2.55
C VAL A 6 -3.40 1.35 1.78
N ASP A 7 -4.32 0.43 1.54
CA ASP A 7 -4.06 -0.77 0.75
C ASP A 7 -5.37 -1.41 0.26
N LEU A 8 -5.25 -2.29 -0.73
CA LEU A 8 -6.29 -3.18 -1.24
C LEU A 8 -5.61 -4.41 -1.85
N PHE A 9 -5.92 -5.59 -1.33
CA PHE A 9 -5.33 -6.84 -1.81
C PHE A 9 -6.27 -8.02 -1.55
N ASP A 10 -6.16 -9.05 -2.38
CA ASP A 10 -6.82 -10.33 -2.15
C ASP A 10 -6.00 -11.24 -1.23
N VAL A 11 -6.70 -12.08 -0.47
CA VAL A 11 -6.08 -13.12 0.35
C VAL A 11 -6.97 -14.35 0.39
N LYS A 12 -6.36 -15.52 0.22
CA LYS A 12 -7.04 -16.81 0.38
C LYS A 12 -7.05 -17.20 1.86
N LEU A 13 -8.23 -17.24 2.46
CA LEU A 13 -8.42 -17.66 3.84
C LEU A 13 -8.79 -19.14 3.91
N LYS A 14 -8.20 -19.87 4.85
CA LYS A 14 -8.60 -21.25 5.17
C LYS A 14 -9.67 -21.27 6.26
N VAL A 15 -10.39 -22.38 6.36
CA VAL A 15 -11.34 -22.60 7.47
C VAL A 15 -10.58 -22.54 8.81
N GLY A 16 -11.12 -21.79 9.77
CA GLY A 16 -10.53 -21.59 11.09
C GLY A 16 -9.68 -20.31 11.18
N ASN A 17 -8.64 -20.35 12.02
CA ASN A 17 -7.83 -19.19 12.33
C ASN A 17 -6.81 -18.89 11.23
N ASN A 18 -6.74 -17.63 10.83
CA ASN A 18 -5.82 -17.10 9.82
C ASN A 18 -5.01 -15.95 10.43
N VAL A 19 -3.74 -15.85 10.04
CA VAL A 19 -2.89 -14.68 10.32
C VAL A 19 -2.49 -14.11 8.97
N VAL A 20 -2.78 -12.83 8.75
CA VAL A 20 -2.45 -12.13 7.50
C VAL A 20 -1.36 -11.12 7.83
N GLU A 21 -0.20 -11.28 7.22
CA GLU A 21 0.92 -10.36 7.32
C GLU A 21 1.05 -9.59 6.02
N ARG A 22 1.24 -8.27 6.12
CA ARG A 22 1.30 -7.37 4.97
C ARG A 22 2.33 -6.28 5.21
N SER A 23 3.31 -6.18 4.32
CA SER A 23 4.30 -5.10 4.37
C SER A 23 3.70 -3.81 3.82
N SER A 24 4.07 -2.67 4.39
CA SER A 24 3.69 -1.35 3.84
C SER A 24 4.19 -1.16 2.40
N LYS A 25 5.30 -1.83 2.04
CA LYS A 25 5.92 -1.79 0.72
C LYS A 25 5.13 -2.54 -0.35
N ASP A 26 4.27 -3.48 0.07
CA ASP A 26 3.48 -4.27 -0.86
C ASP A 26 2.19 -3.55 -1.27
N SER A 27 1.90 -2.40 -0.66
CA SER A 27 0.67 -1.65 -0.95
C SER A 27 0.53 -1.33 -2.43
N VAL A 28 -0.67 -1.54 -2.97
CA VAL A 28 -0.96 -1.24 -4.38
C VAL A 28 -0.92 0.26 -4.69
N TYR A 29 -0.91 1.11 -3.67
CA TYR A 29 -0.92 2.57 -3.81
C TYR A 29 0.45 3.22 -3.73
N VAL A 30 1.49 2.52 -3.26
CA VAL A 30 2.81 3.11 -3.05
C VAL A 30 3.82 2.71 -4.13
N VAL A 31 4.79 3.59 -4.38
CA VAL A 31 5.97 3.35 -5.23
C VAL A 31 7.25 3.77 -4.51
N PRO A 32 8.37 3.06 -4.74
CA PRO A 32 9.67 3.48 -4.22
C PRO A 32 10.17 4.74 -4.93
N ASP A 33 11.26 5.31 -4.42
CA ASP A 33 11.94 6.44 -5.04
C ASP A 33 12.46 6.06 -6.44
N GLU A 34 12.35 7.00 -7.38
CA GLU A 34 12.79 6.79 -8.75
C GLU A 34 14.32 6.59 -8.84
N THR A 35 14.75 5.68 -9.70
CA THR A 35 16.16 5.56 -10.04
C THR A 35 16.61 6.78 -10.83
N SER A 36 17.69 7.44 -10.42
CA SER A 36 18.23 8.60 -11.14
C SER A 36 18.63 8.24 -12.58
N SER A 37 18.55 9.21 -13.48
CA SER A 37 18.91 9.04 -14.89
C SER A 37 20.35 8.55 -15.10
N HIS A 38 21.28 8.99 -14.24
CA HIS A 38 22.67 8.54 -14.25
C HIS A 38 22.79 7.03 -13.92
N MET A 39 22.17 6.59 -12.83
CA MET A 39 22.17 5.17 -12.45
C MET A 39 21.45 4.31 -13.49
N TYR A 40 20.36 4.82 -14.07
CA TYR A 40 19.64 4.17 -15.14
C TYR A 40 20.52 3.94 -16.38
N MET A 41 21.28 4.96 -16.78
CA MET A 41 22.23 4.88 -17.89
C MET A 41 23.36 3.87 -17.63
N GLU A 42 23.89 3.82 -16.41
CA GLU A 42 24.90 2.83 -16.03
C GLU A 42 24.35 1.39 -16.07
N LYS A 43 23.10 1.17 -15.61
CA LYS A 43 22.42 -0.13 -15.73
C LYS A 43 22.26 -0.56 -17.19
N ILE A 44 21.87 0.35 -18.09
CA ILE A 44 21.75 0.07 -19.53
C ILE A 44 23.11 -0.32 -20.13
N LYS A 45 24.16 0.47 -19.87
CA LYS A 45 25.52 0.16 -20.36
C LYS A 45 26.01 -1.20 -19.87
N LYS A 46 25.74 -1.55 -18.61
CA LYS A 46 26.11 -2.85 -18.03
C LYS A 46 25.38 -4.00 -18.73
N SER A 47 24.06 -3.87 -18.93
CA SER A 47 23.24 -4.87 -19.62
C SER A 47 23.74 -5.11 -21.04
N MET A 48 24.03 -4.04 -21.81
CA MET A 48 24.56 -4.16 -23.17
C MET A 48 25.92 -4.87 -23.24
N LYS A 49 26.79 -4.71 -22.23
CA LYS A 49 28.12 -5.35 -22.19
C LYS A 49 28.08 -6.81 -21.74
N SER A 50 27.23 -7.12 -20.77
CA SER A 50 27.14 -8.46 -20.16
C SER A 50 26.21 -9.41 -20.92
N GLY A 51 25.27 -8.86 -21.70
CA GLY A 51 24.16 -9.62 -22.28
C GLY A 51 23.07 -9.97 -21.26
N GLU A 52 23.19 -9.53 -20.01
CA GLU A 52 22.15 -9.73 -19.00
C GLU A 52 20.90 -8.88 -19.31
N PRO A 53 19.69 -9.41 -19.10
CA PRO A 53 18.45 -8.66 -19.30
C PRO A 53 18.40 -7.38 -18.46
N PHE A 54 17.96 -6.29 -19.09
CA PHE A 54 17.67 -5.05 -18.38
C PHE A 54 16.38 -5.19 -17.56
N THR A 55 16.46 -4.94 -16.26
CA THR A 55 15.32 -4.95 -15.35
C THR A 55 14.96 -3.53 -14.94
N TYR A 56 13.66 -3.26 -14.84
CA TYR A 56 13.11 -1.98 -14.40
C TYR A 56 11.93 -2.22 -13.47
N GLU A 57 11.62 -1.20 -12.66
CA GLU A 57 10.48 -1.23 -11.76
C GLU A 57 9.18 -1.30 -12.56
N LYS A 58 8.36 -2.31 -12.29
CA LYS A 58 7.11 -2.56 -13.04
C LYS A 58 6.02 -1.50 -12.79
N ARG A 59 6.15 -0.73 -11.71
CA ARG A 59 5.21 0.33 -11.33
C ARG A 59 5.96 1.66 -11.28
N SER A 60 5.63 2.54 -12.21
CA SER A 60 6.19 3.91 -12.28
C SER A 60 5.23 4.97 -11.76
N SER A 61 3.96 4.62 -11.55
CA SER A 61 2.93 5.54 -11.07
C SER A 61 2.34 5.06 -9.73
N GLY A 62 2.36 5.94 -8.73
CA GLY A 62 1.79 5.70 -7.41
C GLY A 62 2.19 6.81 -6.43
N PHE A 63 1.76 6.68 -5.19
CA PHE A 63 2.13 7.59 -4.13
C PHE A 63 3.56 7.30 -3.64
N PRO A 64 4.43 8.30 -3.45
CA PRO A 64 5.77 8.06 -2.93
C PRO A 64 5.72 7.38 -1.54
N GLU A 65 6.35 6.22 -1.40
CA GLU A 65 6.35 5.42 -0.15
C GLU A 65 6.74 6.27 1.06
N ARG A 66 7.76 7.12 0.90
CA ARG A 66 8.30 8.00 1.96
C ARG A 66 7.34 9.09 2.45
N LEU A 67 6.27 9.37 1.72
CA LEU A 67 5.28 10.39 2.08
C LEU A 67 3.96 9.80 2.57
N PHE A 68 3.84 8.47 2.59
CA PHE A 68 2.55 7.80 2.71
C PHE A 68 1.85 8.04 4.05
N LEU A 69 2.64 8.25 5.11
CA LEU A 69 2.14 8.63 6.42
C LEU A 69 2.24 10.15 6.60
N PRO A 70 1.27 10.79 7.28
CA PRO A 70 1.42 12.17 7.70
C PRO A 70 2.61 12.30 8.65
N LYS A 71 3.20 13.50 8.72
CA LYS A 71 4.27 13.79 9.67
C LYS A 71 3.73 13.67 11.10
N GLY A 72 4.18 12.65 11.82
CA GLY A 72 3.84 12.46 13.23
C GLY A 72 4.45 13.52 14.15
N THR A 73 4.37 13.28 15.45
CA THR A 73 5.02 14.11 16.48
C THR A 73 6.01 13.26 17.28
N LYS A 74 6.95 13.89 18.00
CA LYS A 74 7.85 13.17 18.90
C LYS A 74 7.08 12.46 20.04
N SER A 75 6.01 13.08 20.52
CA SER A 75 5.13 12.51 21.56
C SER A 75 4.14 11.46 21.02
N GLY A 76 4.08 11.27 19.71
CA GLY A 76 3.10 10.41 19.06
C GLY A 76 1.84 11.18 18.63
N MET A 77 1.47 11.00 17.36
CA MET A 77 0.22 11.50 16.79
C MET A 77 -0.82 10.35 16.80
N PRO A 78 -1.91 10.44 17.58
CA PRO A 78 -2.93 9.42 17.62
C PRO A 78 -3.71 9.40 16.30
N MET A 79 -3.89 8.21 15.74
CA MET A 79 -4.61 7.95 14.50
C MET A 79 -5.41 6.66 14.67
N GLN A 80 -6.32 6.40 13.74
CA GLN A 80 -7.10 5.16 13.74
C GLN A 80 -6.85 4.41 12.43
N MET A 81 -6.48 3.13 12.55
CA MET A 81 -6.40 2.21 11.42
C MET A 81 -7.70 1.42 11.34
N PHE A 82 -8.33 1.43 10.17
CA PHE A 82 -9.53 0.68 9.87
C PHE A 82 -9.19 -0.46 8.91
N VAL A 83 -9.58 -1.68 9.28
CA VAL A 83 -9.46 -2.88 8.46
C VAL A 83 -10.84 -3.44 8.18
N TYR A 84 -11.08 -3.77 6.92
CA TYR A 84 -12.32 -4.38 6.47
C TYR A 84 -12.01 -5.59 5.61
N VAL A 85 -12.62 -6.73 5.94
CA VAL A 85 -12.50 -7.96 5.17
C VAL A 85 -13.85 -8.24 4.52
N SER A 86 -13.86 -8.45 3.20
CA SER A 86 -15.06 -8.85 2.48
C SER A 86 -14.77 -9.97 1.51
N GLN A 87 -15.79 -10.80 1.28
CA GLN A 87 -15.80 -11.68 0.13
C GLN A 87 -16.01 -10.83 -1.13
N TYR A 88 -15.32 -11.20 -2.20
CA TYR A 88 -15.50 -10.61 -3.53
C TYR A 88 -15.80 -11.70 -4.58
N GLU A 89 -16.02 -12.95 -4.18
CA GLU A 89 -16.52 -13.98 -5.09
C GLU A 89 -17.89 -13.56 -5.66
N GLY A 90 -18.01 -13.55 -6.98
CA GLY A 90 -19.23 -13.11 -7.67
C GLY A 90 -19.33 -11.61 -7.94
N THR A 91 -18.34 -10.80 -7.55
CA THR A 91 -18.18 -9.43 -8.07
C THR A 91 -17.44 -9.47 -9.42
N PRO A 92 -17.49 -8.40 -10.25
CA PRO A 92 -16.68 -8.31 -11.45
C PRO A 92 -15.22 -7.98 -11.09
N ALA A 93 -14.65 -8.65 -10.09
CA ALA A 93 -13.28 -8.45 -9.67
C ALA A 93 -12.30 -8.87 -10.78
N TRP A 94 -11.22 -8.12 -10.92
CA TRP A 94 -10.23 -8.33 -11.97
C TRP A 94 -8.84 -7.94 -11.48
N THR A 95 -7.85 -8.62 -12.05
CA THR A 95 -6.44 -8.26 -11.89
C THR A 95 -5.91 -7.86 -13.24
N TYR A 96 -5.26 -6.71 -13.31
CA TYR A 96 -4.69 -6.19 -14.55
C TYR A 96 -3.24 -5.83 -14.39
N GLU A 97 -2.46 -6.25 -15.38
CA GLU A 97 -1.04 -5.94 -15.50
C GLU A 97 -0.90 -4.69 -16.36
N SER A 98 -0.51 -3.58 -15.73
CA SER A 98 -0.18 -2.34 -16.41
C SER A 98 1.33 -2.12 -16.43
N PRO A 99 1.91 -1.73 -17.58
CA PRO A 99 3.29 -1.23 -17.63
C PRO A 99 3.50 0.08 -16.84
N VAL A 100 2.43 0.80 -16.49
CA VAL A 100 2.47 2.09 -15.77
C VAL A 100 2.09 1.92 -14.30
N TRP A 101 1.01 1.20 -14.04
CA TRP A 101 0.43 1.02 -12.70
C TRP A 101 0.86 -0.29 -12.02
N GLY A 102 1.67 -1.11 -12.69
CA GLY A 102 2.00 -2.47 -12.25
C GLY A 102 0.76 -3.37 -12.20
N THR A 103 0.84 -4.43 -11.40
CA THR A 103 -0.31 -5.27 -11.06
C THR A 103 -1.28 -4.46 -10.19
N MET A 104 -2.50 -4.29 -10.67
CA MET A 104 -3.60 -3.72 -9.89
C MET A 104 -4.67 -4.79 -9.63
N PHE A 105 -5.21 -4.78 -8.41
CA PHE A 105 -6.35 -5.59 -8.02
C PHE A 105 -7.56 -4.67 -7.81
N ASP A 106 -8.67 -5.02 -8.44
CA ASP A 106 -9.97 -4.37 -8.30
C ASP A 106 -10.98 -5.42 -7.83
N ASP A 107 -11.68 -5.15 -6.73
CA ASP A 107 -12.62 -6.08 -6.10
C ASP A 107 -14.05 -5.93 -6.62
N GLY A 108 -14.26 -5.11 -7.66
CA GLY A 108 -15.52 -4.81 -8.30
C GLY A 108 -16.46 -3.91 -7.48
N LYS A 109 -15.98 -3.33 -6.38
CA LYS A 109 -16.77 -2.45 -5.50
C LYS A 109 -16.45 -0.97 -5.76
N PRO A 110 -17.30 -0.04 -5.29
CA PRO A 110 -17.01 1.39 -5.41
C PRO A 110 -15.67 1.76 -4.76
N MET A 111 -14.95 2.70 -5.37
CA MET A 111 -13.71 3.24 -4.79
C MET A 111 -13.97 3.79 -3.37
N GLY A 112 -13.17 3.34 -2.40
CA GLY A 112 -13.33 3.72 -0.99
C GLY A 112 -14.37 2.91 -0.22
N PHE A 113 -15.01 1.89 -0.82
CA PHE A 113 -15.89 0.97 -0.10
C PHE A 113 -15.16 0.35 1.12
N PRO A 114 -15.82 0.21 2.29
CA PRO A 114 -17.23 0.48 2.60
C PRO A 114 -17.50 1.92 3.09
N LEU A 115 -16.53 2.82 2.96
CA LEU A 115 -16.61 4.23 3.37
C LEU A 115 -16.81 5.17 2.16
N ASP A 116 -17.37 4.66 1.06
CA ASP A 116 -17.65 5.43 -0.17
C ASP A 116 -18.85 6.37 -0.03
N ARG A 117 -19.68 6.16 1.00
CA ARG A 117 -20.97 6.85 1.19
C ARG A 117 -21.21 7.23 2.66
N PRO A 118 -22.09 8.22 2.93
CA PRO A 118 -22.49 8.55 4.29
C PRO A 118 -23.05 7.34 5.01
N VAL A 119 -22.60 7.18 6.25
CA VAL A 119 -22.86 6.00 7.05
C VAL A 119 -23.97 6.32 8.04
N TYR A 120 -25.22 5.93 7.73
CA TYR A 120 -26.37 6.11 8.61
C TYR A 120 -26.77 4.78 9.25
N GLY A 121 -26.67 4.67 10.58
CA GLY A 121 -27.08 3.46 11.31
C GLY A 121 -26.22 2.22 11.05
N PHE A 122 -25.03 2.39 10.49
CA PHE A 122 -24.14 1.28 10.17
C PHE A 122 -23.46 0.79 11.44
N ASN A 123 -23.53 -0.51 11.66
CA ASN A 123 -22.90 -1.13 12.81
C ASN A 123 -21.43 -1.45 12.49
N PHE A 124 -20.51 -0.61 12.96
CA PHE A 124 -19.08 -0.82 12.85
C PHE A 124 -18.54 -1.95 13.75
N THR A 125 -19.39 -2.62 14.53
CA THR A 125 -19.01 -3.75 15.39
C THR A 125 -19.22 -5.11 14.73
N VAL A 126 -19.45 -5.16 13.41
CA VAL A 126 -19.53 -6.43 12.68
C VAL A 126 -18.17 -7.13 12.67
N PRO A 127 -18.13 -8.48 12.70
CA PRO A 127 -16.90 -9.24 12.96
C PRO A 127 -15.81 -9.13 11.88
N ASN A 128 -16.17 -8.62 10.70
CA ASN A 128 -15.26 -8.42 9.57
C ASN A 128 -14.82 -6.94 9.41
N MET A 129 -15.13 -6.10 10.40
CA MET A 129 -14.61 -4.75 10.54
C MET A 129 -13.80 -4.64 11.81
N TYR A 130 -12.67 -3.96 11.75
CA TYR A 130 -11.82 -3.76 12.92
C TYR A 130 -11.20 -2.37 12.90
N PHE A 131 -11.31 -1.67 14.03
CA PHE A 131 -10.67 -0.39 14.27
C PHE A 131 -9.57 -0.57 15.31
N LYS A 132 -8.40 -0.04 15.01
CA LYS A 132 -7.24 -0.08 15.90
C LYS A 132 -6.69 1.33 16.08
N ASP A 133 -6.58 1.76 17.33
CA ASP A 133 -5.81 2.96 17.65
C ASP A 133 -4.33 2.71 17.37
N VAL A 134 -3.74 3.60 16.58
CA VAL A 134 -2.33 3.57 16.18
C VAL A 134 -1.69 4.92 16.45
N THR A 135 -0.36 4.96 16.54
CA THR A 135 0.37 6.18 16.85
C THR A 135 1.50 6.39 15.87
N ILE A 136 1.54 7.56 15.25
CA ILE A 136 2.59 7.93 14.31
C ILE A 136 3.62 8.78 15.06
N TYR A 137 4.84 8.27 15.15
CA TYR A 137 5.97 8.96 15.77
C TYR A 137 6.83 9.62 14.70
N HIS A 138 7.29 10.84 14.98
CA HIS A 138 8.32 11.49 14.19
C HIS A 138 9.64 11.45 14.93
N LYS A 139 10.68 10.99 14.22
CA LYS A 139 12.07 11.01 14.68
C LYS A 139 12.83 11.99 13.81
N GLU A 140 13.66 12.80 14.45
CA GLU A 140 14.58 13.68 13.72
C GLU A 140 15.73 12.86 13.14
N ILE A 141 16.43 13.42 12.14
CA ILE A 141 17.50 12.72 11.44
C ILE A 141 18.62 12.31 12.41
N GLU A 142 18.91 13.13 13.42
CA GLU A 142 19.96 12.86 14.41
C GLU A 142 19.61 11.68 15.33
N GLU A 143 18.32 11.35 15.46
CA GLU A 143 17.84 10.21 16.26
C GLU A 143 17.83 8.90 15.45
N LEU A 144 18.02 8.99 14.13
CA LEU A 144 18.13 7.86 13.24
C LEU A 144 19.61 7.45 13.18
N ASN A 145 19.96 6.30 13.75
CA ASN A 145 21.28 5.67 13.62
C ASN A 145 21.53 5.16 12.18
N LEU A 146 21.39 6.02 11.19
CA LEU A 146 21.64 5.72 9.78
C LEU A 146 23.12 6.03 9.51
N THR A 147 23.91 4.98 9.30
CA THR A 147 25.21 5.12 8.62
C THR A 147 24.93 5.64 7.21
N ILE A 148 25.39 6.87 6.94
CA ILE A 148 25.45 7.45 5.60
C ILE A 148 26.45 6.66 4.75
#